data_AF-A0A134BDZ0-F1
#
_entry.id   AF-A0A134BDZ0-F1
#
_cell.length_a   1.000
_cell.length_b   1.000
_cell.length_c   1.000
_cell.angle_alpha   90.00
_cell.angle_beta   90.00
_cell.angle_gamma   90.00
#
_symmetry.space_group_name_H-M   'P 1'
#
loop_
_entity.id
_entity.type
_entity.pdbx_description
1 polymer ?
#
loop_
_entity_poly.entity_id
_entity_poly.type
_entity_poly.pdbx_seq_one_letter_code
_entity_poly.pdbx_strand_id
1 'polypeptide(L)'
;FTHPEAESMASEVLYQGLHFSKYDTLVSVLENEFERELPAPLPDKLAFILLSNKAVQATFDKFGLTDTFASDEQYDRLYTELTGTIVLLIESNYLPIIGQTEG
;
A
#
# COMPACT_ATOMS: atom_id res chain seq x y z
N PHE A 1 37.77 2.58 -2.89
CA PHE A 1 36.58 2.75 -3.71
C PHE A 1 36.87 3.78 -4.79
N THR A 2 36.56 3.46 -6.04
CA THR A 2 36.43 4.45 -7.11
C THR A 2 35.23 5.37 -6.81
N HIS A 3 35.12 6.51 -7.51
CA HIS A 3 33.97 7.41 -7.29
C HIS A 3 32.62 6.72 -7.50
N PRO A 4 32.40 5.93 -8.58
CA PRO A 4 31.14 5.18 -8.76
C PRO A 4 30.89 4.13 -7.67
N GLU A 5 31.93 3.44 -7.21
CA GLU A 5 31.79 2.46 -6.12
C GLU A 5 31.37 3.14 -4.81
N ALA A 6 31.96 4.30 -4.49
CA ALA A 6 31.62 5.06 -3.30
C ALA A 6 30.19 5.61 -3.38
N GLU A 7 29.75 6.07 -4.56
CA GLU A 7 28.39 6.55 -4.81
C GLU A 7 27.35 5.42 -4.68
N SER A 8 27.64 4.23 -5.22
CA SER A 8 26.76 3.05 -5.09
C SER A 8 26.60 2.65 -3.63
N MET A 9 27.69 2.53 -2.89
CA MET A 9 27.65 2.20 -1.45
C MET A 9 26.92 3.26 -0.64
N ALA A 10 27.10 4.55 -0.96
CA ALA A 10 26.38 5.62 -0.30
C ALA A 10 24.87 5.55 -0.58
N SER A 11 24.48 5.19 -1.81
CA SER A 11 23.08 5.01 -2.19
C SER A 11 22.44 3.81 -1.49
N GLU A 12 23.13 2.67 -1.41
CA GLU A 12 22.67 1.50 -0.65
C GLU A 12 22.38 1.85 0.82
N VAL A 13 23.28 2.62 1.45
CA VAL A 13 23.09 3.10 2.83
C VAL A 13 21.93 4.09 2.92
N LEU A 14 21.77 4.99 1.94
CA LEU A 14 20.71 6.00 1.94
C LEU A 14 19.30 5.38 1.87
N TYR A 15 19.14 4.28 1.12
CA TYR A 15 17.85 3.62 0.93
C TYR A 15 17.60 2.44 1.88
N GLN A 16 18.56 2.13 2.77
CA GLN A 16 18.41 1.04 3.73
C GLN A 16 17.18 1.24 4.63
N GLY A 17 16.32 0.22 4.70
CA GLY A 17 15.05 0.23 5.43
C GLY A 17 13.90 0.97 4.72
N LEU A 18 14.14 1.52 3.52
CA LEU A 18 13.18 2.34 2.78
C LEU A 18 12.72 1.68 1.46
N HIS A 19 13.14 0.46 1.14
CA HIS A 19 12.79 -0.18 -0.14
C HIS A 19 11.32 -0.61 -0.20
N PHE A 20 10.71 -0.88 0.96
CA PHE A 20 9.28 -1.17 1.05
C PHE A 20 8.48 0.09 1.38
N SER A 21 7.61 0.50 0.46
CA SER A 21 6.74 1.65 0.62
C SER A 21 5.30 1.24 0.94
N LYS A 22 4.86 1.53 2.17
CA LYS A 22 3.45 1.35 2.58
C LYS A 22 2.50 2.20 1.71
N TYR A 23 2.92 3.41 1.35
CA TYR A 23 2.13 4.31 0.51
C TYR A 23 1.93 3.73 -0.89
N ASP A 24 3.01 3.34 -1.57
CA ASP A 24 2.93 2.79 -2.94
C ASP A 24 2.14 1.48 -2.98
N THR A 25 2.25 0.67 -1.91
CA THR A 25 1.43 -0.54 -1.75
C THR A 25 -0.06 -0.20 -1.68
N LEU A 26 -0.45 0.81 -0.88
CA LEU A 26 -1.85 1.24 -0.79
C LEU A 26 -2.36 1.82 -2.11
N VAL A 27 -1.54 2.64 -2.80
CA VAL A 27 -1.90 3.15 -4.13
C VAL A 27 -2.13 1.99 -5.09
N SER A 28 -1.22 1.02 -5.15
CA SER A 28 -1.33 -0.15 -6.02
C SER A 28 -2.57 -1.00 -5.71
N VAL A 29 -2.93 -1.17 -4.44
CA VAL A 29 -4.18 -1.87 -4.06
C VAL A 29 -5.40 -1.10 -4.54
N LEU A 30 -5.45 0.22 -4.30
CA LEU A 30 -6.58 1.06 -4.69
C LEU A 30 -6.75 1.14 -6.21
N GLU A 31 -5.65 1.28 -6.95
CA GLU A 31 -5.67 1.36 -8.41
C GLU A 31 -6.09 0.04 -9.07
N ASN A 32 -5.59 -1.09 -8.59
CA ASN A 32 -5.85 -2.38 -9.25
C ASN A 32 -7.19 -3.00 -8.82
N GLU A 33 -7.57 -2.88 -7.55
CA GLU A 33 -8.72 -3.59 -6.99
C GLU A 33 -9.99 -2.73 -6.92
N PHE A 34 -9.84 -1.39 -6.93
CA PHE A 34 -10.94 -0.46 -6.73
C PHE A 34 -11.04 0.60 -7.83
N GLU A 35 -10.45 0.37 -9.02
CA GLU A 35 -10.42 1.35 -10.12
C GLU A 35 -11.82 1.86 -10.50
N ARG A 36 -12.82 0.99 -10.47
CA ARG A 36 -14.19 1.30 -10.90
C ARG A 36 -14.91 2.18 -9.89
N GLU A 37 -14.69 1.91 -8.61
CA GLU A 37 -15.29 2.59 -7.47
C GLU A 37 -14.57 3.91 -7.17
N LEU A 38 -13.24 3.91 -7.32
CA LEU A 38 -12.32 4.96 -6.93
C LEU A 38 -11.35 5.28 -8.08
N PRO A 39 -11.84 5.83 -9.21
CA PRO A 39 -10.99 6.17 -10.33
C PRO A 39 -9.99 7.27 -9.98
N ALA A 40 -8.90 7.34 -10.75
CA ALA A 40 -7.90 8.41 -10.62
C ALA A 40 -8.57 9.80 -10.63
N PRO A 41 -8.13 10.74 -9.77
CA PRO A 41 -6.94 10.71 -8.91
C PRO A 41 -7.25 10.36 -7.44
N LEU A 42 -8.29 9.57 -7.16
CA LEU A 42 -8.68 9.21 -5.80
C LEU A 42 -7.69 8.27 -5.09
N PRO A 43 -7.06 7.28 -5.75
CA PRO A 43 -6.12 6.37 -5.11
C PRO A 43 -4.99 7.07 -4.34
N ASP A 44 -4.31 8.04 -4.94
CA ASP A 44 -3.24 8.81 -4.28
C ASP A 44 -3.71 9.53 -3.00
N LYS A 45 -4.86 10.21 -3.11
CA LYS A 45 -5.41 11.00 -1.99
C LYS A 45 -5.86 10.09 -0.85
N LEU A 46 -6.49 8.97 -1.18
CA LEU A 46 -6.99 8.02 -0.19
C LEU A 46 -5.86 7.21 0.42
N ALA A 47 -4.84 6.81 -0.34
CA ALA A 47 -3.65 6.14 0.20
C ALA A 47 -3.00 6.97 1.30
N PHE A 48 -2.87 8.29 1.11
CA PHE A 48 -2.34 9.19 2.13
C PHE A 48 -3.18 9.20 3.42
N ILE A 49 -4.51 9.22 3.29
CA ILE A 49 -5.43 9.19 4.45
C ILE A 49 -5.40 7.81 5.14
N LEU A 50 -5.46 6.74 4.36
CA LEU A 50 -5.45 5.35 4.82
C LEU A 50 -4.15 4.98 5.53
N LEU A 51 -3.03 5.62 5.15
CA LEU A 51 -1.77 5.45 5.85
C LEU A 51 -1.89 5.81 7.33
N SER A 52 -2.79 6.71 7.73
CA SER A 52 -3.03 7.05 9.14
C SER A 52 -4.18 6.25 9.77
N ASN A 53 -4.84 5.37 9.03
CA ASN A 53 -5.96 4.58 9.53
C ASN A 53 -5.48 3.44 10.44
N LYS A 54 -6.12 3.27 11.60
CA LYS A 54 -5.72 2.28 12.60
C LYS A 54 -5.83 0.83 12.13
N ALA A 55 -6.87 0.49 11.35
CA ALA A 55 -7.06 -0.86 10.83
C ALA A 55 -6.00 -1.20 9.76
N VAL A 56 -5.67 -0.21 8.92
CA VAL A 56 -4.61 -0.34 7.90
C VAL A 56 -3.24 -0.50 8.56
N GLN A 57 -2.91 0.34 9.55
CA GLN A 57 -1.67 0.20 10.33
C GLN A 57 -1.58 -1.16 11.02
N ALA A 58 -2.65 -1.58 11.70
CA ALA A 58 -2.71 -2.89 12.34
C ALA A 58 -2.58 -4.06 11.36
N THR A 59 -2.91 -3.86 10.08
CA THR A 59 -2.69 -4.86 9.02
C THR A 59 -1.21 -4.94 8.69
N PHE A 60 -0.55 -3.80 8.40
CA PHE A 60 0.89 -3.77 8.14
C PHE A 60 1.74 -4.32 9.29
N ASP A 61 1.35 -4.05 10.54
CA ASP A 61 2.10 -4.46 11.74
C ASP A 61 2.22 -5.99 11.89
N LYS A 62 1.39 -6.77 11.20
CA LYS A 62 1.45 -8.25 11.23
C LYS A 62 2.63 -8.83 10.45
N PHE A 63 3.24 -8.07 9.54
CA PHE A 63 4.12 -8.61 8.50
C PHE A 63 5.61 -8.32 8.67
N GLY A 64 6.00 -7.48 9.65
CA GLY A 64 7.42 -7.20 9.90
C GLY A 64 8.16 -6.71 8.66
N LEU A 65 7.69 -5.62 8.05
CA LEU A 65 8.14 -5.13 6.74
C LEU A 65 9.65 -4.86 6.72
N THR A 66 10.33 -5.45 5.73
CA THR A 66 11.77 -5.31 5.46
C THR A 66 12.00 -4.84 4.03
N ASP A 67 13.24 -4.51 3.68
CA ASP A 67 13.59 -4.07 2.33
C ASP A 67 13.30 -5.10 1.23
N THR A 68 13.35 -6.39 1.55
CA THR A 68 13.08 -7.46 0.60
C THR A 68 11.63 -7.93 0.62
N PHE A 69 10.77 -7.32 1.45
CA PHE A 69 9.41 -7.81 1.70
C PHE A 69 8.54 -7.82 0.43
N ALA A 70 8.73 -6.87 -0.48
CA ALA A 70 7.97 -6.81 -1.74
C ALA A 70 8.23 -8.01 -2.68
N SER A 71 9.29 -8.79 -2.45
CA SER A 71 9.62 -10.00 -3.20
C SER A 71 9.43 -11.29 -2.37
N ASP A 72 8.92 -11.16 -1.13
CA ASP A 72 8.57 -12.28 -0.25
C ASP A 72 7.20 -12.86 -0.65
N GLU A 73 7.02 -14.17 -0.46
CA GLU A 73 5.74 -14.87 -0.62
C GLU A 73 4.63 -14.28 0.29
N GLN A 74 5.02 -13.62 1.38
CA GLN A 74 4.10 -12.92 2.28
C GLN A 74 3.52 -11.63 1.71
N TYR A 75 4.07 -11.07 0.63
CA TYR A 75 3.54 -9.86 0.01
C TYR A 75 2.10 -10.05 -0.48
N ASP A 76 1.81 -11.17 -1.16
CA ASP A 76 0.47 -11.47 -1.68
C ASP A 76 -0.56 -11.56 -0.55
N ARG A 77 -0.12 -12.07 0.61
CA ARG A 77 -0.97 -12.12 1.81
C ARG A 77 -1.22 -10.73 2.37
N LEU A 78 -0.21 -9.88 2.47
CA LEU A 78 -0.39 -8.48 2.89
C LEU A 78 -1.34 -7.76 1.93
N TYR A 79 -1.14 -7.92 0.63
CA TYR A 79 -1.96 -7.33 -0.42
C TYR A 79 -3.43 -7.72 -0.24
N THR A 80 -3.70 -9.02 -0.09
CA THR A 80 -5.05 -9.56 0.14
C THR A 80 -5.68 -9.01 1.43
N GLU A 81 -4.93 -8.98 2.55
CA GLU A 81 -5.45 -8.46 3.82
C GLU A 81 -5.73 -6.95 3.76
N LEU A 82 -4.93 -6.18 3.03
CA LEU A 82 -5.16 -4.75 2.79
C LEU A 82 -6.43 -4.53 1.96
N THR A 83 -6.60 -5.27 0.86
CA THR A 83 -7.81 -5.19 0.04
C THR A 83 -9.06 -5.46 0.88
N GLY A 84 -9.08 -6.55 1.66
CA GLY A 84 -10.20 -6.87 2.54
C GLY A 84 -10.45 -5.80 3.61
N THR A 85 -9.39 -5.24 4.20
CA THR A 85 -9.50 -4.15 5.18
C THR A 85 -10.10 -2.89 4.55
N ILE A 86 -9.73 -2.55 3.33
CA ILE A 86 -10.25 -1.39 2.60
C ILE A 86 -11.73 -1.60 2.24
N VAL A 87 -12.13 -2.79 1.80
CA VAL A 87 -13.55 -3.13 1.57
C VAL A 87 -14.37 -2.84 2.82
N LEU A 88 -13.96 -3.38 3.98
CA LEU A 88 -14.67 -3.19 5.25
C LEU A 88 -14.74 -1.71 5.68
N LEU A 89 -13.70 -0.93 5.40
CA LEU A 89 -13.68 0.51 5.68
C LEU A 89 -14.63 1.28 4.76
N ILE A 90 -14.72 0.93 3.48
CA ILE A 90 -15.65 1.55 2.53
C ILE A 90 -17.10 1.27 2.97
N GLU A 91 -17.41 0.02 3.29
CA GLU A 91 -18.73 -0.40 3.78
C GLU A 91 -19.11 0.33 5.08
N SER A 92 -18.19 0.37 6.06
CA SER A 92 -18.46 0.99 7.37
C SER A 92 -18.65 2.51 7.31
N ASN A 93 -18.08 3.18 6.31
CA ASN A 93 -18.17 4.63 6.14
C ASN A 93 -19.28 5.07 5.17
N TYR A 94 -20.08 4.15 4.63
CA TYR A 94 -21.11 4.42 3.61
C TYR A 94 -20.57 5.21 2.41
N LEU A 95 -19.31 4.98 2.03
CA LEU A 95 -18.78 5.60 0.82
C LEU A 95 -19.56 5.02 -0.38
N PRO A 96 -20.16 5.85 -1.25
CA PRO A 96 -20.94 5.35 -2.37
C PRO A 96 -20.01 4.57 -3.31
N ILE A 97 -20.17 3.26 -3.30
CA ILE A 97 -19.58 2.35 -4.29
C ILE A 97 -20.37 2.55 -5.58
N ILE A 98 -19.73 3.10 -6.62
CA ILE A 98 -20.36 3.24 -7.94
C ILE A 98 -20.60 1.82 -8.49
N GLY A 99 -21.79 1.26 -8.23
CA GLY A 99 -22.13 -0.11 -8.60
C GLY A 99 -23.27 -0.75 -7.80
N GLN A 100 -23.61 -0.22 -6.62
CA GLN A 100 -24.82 -0.64 -5.90
C GLN A 100 -26.03 0.17 -6.38
N THR A 101 -26.44 -0.02 -7.63
CA THR A 101 -27.85 0.11 -7.98
C THR A 101 -28.50 -1.22 -7.61
N GLU A 102 -29.08 -1.29 -6.41
CA GLU A 102 -30.01 -2.34 -6.04
C GLU A 102 -31.17 -2.35 -7.06
N GLY A 103 -31.43 -3.52 -7.63
CA GLY A 103 -32.65 -3.82 -8.39
C GLY A 103 -33.77 -4.30 -7.48
#